data_AF-A0A348AL58-F1
#
_entry.id   AF-A0A348AL58-F1
#
_cell.length_a   1.000
_cell.length_b   1.000
_cell.length_c   1.000
_cell.angle_alpha   90.00
_cell.angle_beta   90.00
_cell.angle_gamma   90.00
#
_symmetry.space_group_name_H-M   'P 1'
#
loop_
_entity.id
_entity.type
_entity.pdbx_description
1 polymer ?
#
loop_
_entity_poly.entity_id
_entity_poly.type
_entity_poly.pdbx_seq_one_letter_code
_entity_poly.pdbx_strand_id
1 'polypeptide(L)' 'MNLTTKELLYLEDLGKLFESINQTCIHRAQNTDDQQLKAVLQGLSQDHQQWVQILSNIVINNKQIQ' A
#
# COMPACT_ATOMS: atom_id res chain seq x y z
N MET A 1 20.62 -6.63 -0.35
CA MET A 1 20.73 -5.16 -0.30
C MET A 1 20.37 -4.79 1.13
N ASN A 2 21.29 -4.18 1.88
CA ASN A 2 21.02 -3.81 3.28
C ASN A 2 20.64 -2.34 3.32
N LEU A 3 19.36 -2.09 3.60
CA LEU A 3 18.83 -0.74 3.77
C LEU A 3 19.26 -0.18 5.12
N THR A 4 19.52 1.12 5.13
CA THR A 4 19.72 1.88 6.36
C THR A 4 18.41 2.02 7.14
N THR A 5 18.50 2.31 8.44
CA THR A 5 17.32 2.61 9.27
C THR A 5 16.46 3.72 8.67
N LYS A 6 17.09 4.75 8.10
CA LYS A 6 16.38 5.87 7.47
C LYS A 6 15.58 5.43 6.25
N GLU A 7 16.15 4.58 5.40
CA GLU A 7 15.45 4.01 4.24
C GLU A 7 14.31 3.09 4.67
N LEU A 8 14.50 2.29 5.71
CA LEU A 8 13.42 1.45 6.27
C LEU A 8 12.25 2.28 6.80
N LEU A 9 12.52 3.38 7.49
CA LEU A 9 11.47 4.31 7.96
C LEU A 9 10.70 4.94 6.80
N TYR A 10 11.39 5.30 5.70
CA TYR A 10 10.71 5.80 4.51
C TYR A 10 9.80 4.75 3.86
N LEU A 11 10.22 3.48 3.83
CA LEU A 11 9.37 2.39 3.33
C LEU A 11 8.16 2.14 4.24
N GLU A 12 8.33 2.23 5.56
CA GLU A 12 7.23 2.13 6.51
C GLU A 12 6.21 3.27 6.34
N ASP A 13 6.68 4.52 6.15
CA ASP A 13 5.80 5.66 5.91
C ASP A 13 5.10 5.59 4.54
N LEU A 14 5.79 5.09 3.51
CA LEU A 14 5.17 4.82 2.21
C LEU A 14 4.08 3.74 2.30
N GLY A 15 4.30 2.71 3.11
CA GLY A 15 3.29 1.68 3.41
C GLY A 15 2.02 2.28 4.00
N LYS A 16 2.15 3.14 5.01
CA LYS A 16 1.00 3.85 5.61
C LYS A 16 0.26 4.74 4.61
N LEU A 17 0.99 5.42 3.71
CA LEU A 17 0.38 6.21 2.65
C LEU A 17 -0.47 5.33 1.72
N PHE A 18 0.06 4.18 1.27
CA PHE A 18 -0.68 3.25 0.42
C PHE A 18 -1.89 2.66 1.13
N GLU A 19 -1.80 2.34 2.42
CA GLU A 19 -2.96 1.94 3.22
C GLU A 19 -4.03 3.03 3.27
N SER A 20 -3.65 4.30 3.51
CA SER A 20 -4.58 5.43 3.53
C SER A 20 -5.29 5.64 2.18
N ILE A 21 -4.57 5.51 1.08
CA ILE A 21 -5.16 5.62 -0.27
C ILE A 21 -6.10 4.43 -0.51
N ASN A 22 -5.68 3.22 -0.16
CA ASN A 22 -6.51 2.02 -0.29
C ASN A 22 -7.84 2.17 0.47
N GLN A 23 -7.81 2.64 1.72
CA GLN A 23 -9.03 2.91 2.50
C GLN A 23 -9.94 3.93 1.82
N THR A 24 -9.35 4.96 1.21
CA THR A 24 -10.11 5.94 0.43
C THR A 24 -10.74 5.32 -0.81
N CYS A 25 -10.02 4.46 -1.53
CA CYS A 25 -10.54 3.72 -2.68
C CYS A 25 -11.71 2.82 -2.29
N ILE A 26 -11.56 2.03 -1.22
CA ILE A 26 -12.61 1.16 -0.69
C ILE A 26 -13.84 1.98 -0.30
N HIS A 27 -13.66 3.03 0.48
CA HIS A 27 -14.75 3.90 0.91
C HIS A 27 -15.48 4.52 -0.28
N ARG A 28 -14.76 5.09 -1.25
CA ARG A 28 -15.39 5.69 -2.43
C ARG A 28 -16.07 4.66 -3.32
N ALA A 29 -15.49 3.47 -3.49
CA ALA A 29 -16.11 2.40 -4.26
C ALA A 29 -17.45 1.94 -3.64
N GLN A 30 -17.55 1.94 -2.32
CA GLN A 30 -18.78 1.60 -1.60
C GLN A 30 -19.86 2.69 -1.72
N ASN A 31 -19.47 3.95 -1.91
CA ASN A 31 -20.37 5.11 -1.89
C ASN A 31 -20.68 5.70 -3.29
N THR A 32 -20.24 5.05 -4.37
CA THR A 32 -20.52 5.49 -5.74
C THR A 32 -21.50 4.57 -6.45
N ASP A 33 -22.43 5.17 -7.20
CA ASP A 33 -23.37 4.49 -8.10
C ASP A 33 -22.78 4.29 -9.50
N ASP A 34 -21.75 5.06 -9.86
CA ASP A 34 -21.01 4.92 -11.12
C ASP A 34 -20.20 3.61 -11.12
N GLN A 35 -20.59 2.70 -12.03
CA GLN A 35 -19.98 1.38 -12.17
C GLN A 35 -18.56 1.43 -12.74
N GLN A 36 -18.28 2.39 -13.64
CA GLN A 36 -16.95 2.56 -14.22
C GLN A 36 -15.99 3.08 -13.15
N LEU A 37 -16.42 4.08 -12.38
CA LEU A 37 -15.64 4.59 -11.25
C LEU A 37 -15.41 3.51 -10.19
N LYS A 38 -16.44 2.70 -9.87
CA LYS A 38 -16.31 1.58 -8.93
C LYS A 38 -15.24 0.58 -9.38
N ALA A 39 -15.23 0.19 -10.67
CA ALA A 39 -14.24 -0.74 -11.21
C ALA A 39 -12.81 -0.17 -11.11
N VAL A 40 -12.62 1.12 -11.44
CA VAL A 40 -11.33 1.81 -11.31
C VAL A 40 -10.85 1.81 -9.85
N LEU A 41 -11.73 2.17 -8.91
CA LEU A 41 -11.38 2.23 -7.49
C LEU A 41 -11.06 0.84 -6.91
N GLN A 42 -11.74 -0.21 -7.36
CA GLN A 42 -11.45 -1.59 -6.97
C GLN A 42 -10.09 -2.05 -7.51
N GLY A 43 -9.75 -1.73 -8.76
CA GLY A 43 -8.43 -1.99 -9.33
C GLY A 43 -7.32 -1.29 -8.53
N LEU A 44 -7.48 0.01 -8.26
CA LEU A 44 -6.52 0.78 -7.46
C LEU A 44 -6.36 0.20 -6.05
N SER A 45 -7.44 -0.24 -5.42
CA SER A 45 -7.42 -0.89 -4.10
C SER A 45 -6.57 -2.17 -4.11
N GLN A 46 -6.73 -3.02 -5.13
CA GLN A 46 -5.93 -4.23 -5.29
C GLN A 46 -4.44 -3.93 -5.49
N ASP A 47 -4.11 -2.95 -6.33
CA ASP A 47 -2.72 -2.53 -6.57
C ASP A 47 -2.06 -2.03 -5.27
N HIS A 48 -2.78 -1.23 -4.49
CA HIS A 48 -2.25 -0.70 -3.23
C HIS A 48 -2.07 -1.79 -2.17
N GLN A 49 -2.97 -2.77 -2.10
CA GLN A 49 -2.78 -3.95 -1.23
C GLN A 49 -1.53 -4.74 -1.62
N GLN A 50 -1.26 -4.91 -2.91
CA GLN A 50 -0.03 -5.57 -3.38
C GLN A 50 1.21 -4.76 -2.99
N TRP A 51 1.20 -3.43 -3.14
CA TRP A 51 2.33 -2.60 -2.75
C TRP A 51 2.59 -2.62 -1.24
N VAL A 52 1.56 -2.60 -0.40
CA VAL A 52 1.71 -2.74 1.06
C VAL A 52 2.38 -4.07 1.42
N GLN A 53 1.98 -5.17 0.77
CA GLN A 53 2.60 -6.48 0.98
C GLN A 53 4.06 -6.51 0.54
N ILE A 54 4.37 -5.94 -0.63
CA ILE A 54 5.74 -5.85 -1.14
C ILE A 54 6.63 -5.06 -0.18
N LEU A 55 6.18 -3.88 0.27
CA LEU A 55 6.93 -3.04 1.21
C LEU A 55 7.14 -3.74 2.55
N SER A 56 6.11 -4.41 3.08
CA SER A 56 6.20 -5.18 4.32
C SER A 56 7.25 -6.28 4.21
N ASN A 57 7.27 -7.01 3.10
CA ASN A 57 8.26 -8.06 2.85
C ASN A 57 9.69 -7.49 2.75
N ILE A 58 9.88 -6.34 2.10
CA ILE A 58 11.20 -5.69 2.03
C ILE A 58 11.70 -5.31 3.42
N VAL A 59 10.82 -4.72 4.25
CA VAL A 59 11.17 -4.31 5.62
C VAL A 59 11.50 -5.52 6.50
N ILE A 60 10.68 -6.57 6.47
CA ILE A 60 10.90 -7.81 7.25
C ILE A 60 12.22 -8.46 6.84
N ASN A 61 12.44 -8.66 5.53
CA ASN A 61 13.65 -9.31 5.04
C ASN A 61 14.91 -8.51 5.38
N ASN A 62 14.86 -7.17 5.38
CA ASN A 62 16.00 -6.36 5.82
C ASN A 62 16.23 -6.44 7.34
N LYS A 63 15.17 -6.50 8.15
CA LYS A 63 15.28 -6.65 9.62
C LYS A 63 15.84 -8.01 10.04
N GLN A 64 15.69 -9.06 9.21
CA GLN A 64 16.23 -10.40 9.46
C GLN A 64 17.72 -10.55 9.06
N ILE A 65 18.26 -9.63 8.26
CA ILE A 65 19.64 -9.65 7.77
C ILE A 65 20.56 -8.77 8.66
N GLN A 66 19.99 -7.97 9.58
CA GLN A 66 20.71 -7.16 10.57
C GLN A 66 20.83 -7.91 11.91
#